data_AF-A0A1U8KHM2-F1
#
_entry.id   AF-A0A1U8KHM2-F1
#
_cell.length_a   1.000
_cell.length_b   1.000
_cell.length_c   1.000
_cell.angle_alpha   90.00
_cell.angle_beta   90.00
_cell.angle_gamma   90.00
#
_symmetry.space_group_name_H-M   'P 1'
#
loop_
_entity.id
_entity.type
_entity.pdbx_description
1 polymer ?
#
loop_
_entity_poly.entity_id
_entity_poly.type
_entity_poly.pdbx_seq_one_letter_code
_entity_poly.pdbx_strand_id
1 'polypeptide(L)'
;MSNAWKQIHRMKKITVGATTTPEYHGWRIERINDNIPKSREDYGRSIEEHLRVVPSELEIIKQDFEKRSSEYGKMIEQLEEEKMRLGLDVDIHKMEAERLRKGKNKAEEDLDSLKTDYKKLRLSMRTAGLGKTSEQWRQEIKEEKTKAEQLEKKFQDAQARKSALEQSLSECQNEEARLKDRVAELERSLHLCRSRNSVIELKASLSRIEELKERIEELEDALQNSELRVELLERRNEQCQKQIHHSQNQIRDRDHIMGEAITQIREVADHLQSLAVQADILSLKYESESSLGRELAWLLRGVKALGIKAKSYM
;
A
#
# COMPACT_ATOMS: atom_id res chain seq x y z
N MET A 1 86.01 -15.97 25.88
CA MET A 1 86.41 -17.39 25.78
C MET A 1 87.15 -17.57 24.47
N SER A 2 88.47 -17.32 24.49
CA SER A 2 89.54 -18.35 24.49
C SER A 2 89.79 -18.90 23.08
N ASN A 3 90.80 -18.35 22.40
CA ASN A 3 92.21 -18.80 22.42
C ASN A 3 92.46 -19.99 21.48
N ALA A 4 92.82 -19.69 20.24
CA ALA A 4 93.61 -20.60 19.38
C ALA A 4 94.62 -19.81 18.51
N TRP A 5 95.16 -18.73 19.08
CA TRP A 5 96.32 -18.00 18.59
C TRP A 5 97.47 -18.32 19.56
N LYS A 6 98.29 -19.34 19.24
CA LYS A 6 99.62 -19.62 19.84
C LYS A 6 100.21 -20.92 19.26
N GLN A 7 101.08 -20.82 18.26
CA GLN A 7 102.32 -21.63 18.11
C GLN A 7 103.09 -21.16 16.86
N ILE A 8 103.91 -20.12 16.99
CA ILE A 8 105.35 -20.14 17.34
C ILE A 8 106.25 -20.39 16.11
N HIS A 9 106.84 -19.30 15.62
CA HIS A 9 108.08 -19.27 14.85
C HIS A 9 109.23 -19.97 15.59
N ARG A 10 109.99 -20.84 14.90
CA ARG A 10 111.44 -21.00 15.11
C ARG A 10 112.16 -21.41 13.83
N MET A 11 112.70 -20.43 13.12
CA MET A 11 113.96 -20.61 12.37
C MET A 11 115.03 -21.02 13.39
N LYS A 12 115.71 -22.14 13.17
CA LYS A 12 116.94 -22.50 13.86
C LYS A 12 118.05 -22.65 12.82
N LYS A 13 119.10 -21.85 13.02
CA LYS A 13 120.39 -21.86 12.34
C LYS A 13 121.34 -22.73 13.21
N ILE A 14 122.27 -23.44 12.56
CA ILE A 14 123.47 -24.12 13.12
C ILE A 14 123.11 -25.48 13.80
N THR A 15 123.72 -26.63 13.45
CA THR A 15 125.15 -26.95 13.63
C THR A 15 125.63 -28.06 12.69
N VAL A 16 126.80 -27.80 12.08
CA VAL A 16 127.71 -28.76 11.43
C VAL A 16 128.02 -29.91 12.40
N GLY A 17 127.74 -31.14 11.99
CA GLY A 17 128.09 -32.35 12.73
C GLY A 17 128.24 -33.52 11.77
N ALA A 18 129.43 -34.10 11.76
CA ALA A 18 129.85 -35.18 10.88
C ALA A 18 129.30 -36.55 11.33
N THR A 19 128.81 -37.33 10.36
CA THR A 19 128.58 -38.79 10.39
C THR A 19 128.55 -39.17 8.90
N THR A 20 129.65 -39.44 8.19
CA THR A 20 130.63 -40.54 8.38
C THR A 20 129.95 -41.88 8.65
N THR A 21 129.27 -42.40 7.63
CA THR A 21 129.17 -43.84 7.40
C THR A 21 130.31 -44.29 6.47
N PRO A 22 130.93 -45.46 6.72
CA PRO A 22 132.39 -45.63 6.66
C PRO A 22 132.84 -46.52 5.49
N GLU A 23 132.13 -46.51 4.36
CA GLU A 23 132.32 -47.55 3.33
C GLU A 23 132.96 -47.08 2.01
N TYR A 24 133.13 -45.78 1.78
CA TYR A 24 133.67 -45.33 0.48
C TYR A 24 135.17 -44.99 0.49
N HIS A 25 135.79 -44.81 1.67
CA HIS A 25 137.24 -44.63 1.79
C HIS A 25 138.03 -45.96 1.77
N GLY A 26 137.36 -47.11 1.91
CA GLY A 26 137.98 -48.44 1.74
C GLY A 26 138.37 -48.75 0.29
N TRP A 27 137.74 -48.10 -0.69
CA TRP A 27 137.99 -48.37 -2.12
C TRP A 27 139.22 -47.66 -2.70
N ARG A 28 139.96 -46.88 -1.88
CA ARG A 28 141.16 -46.12 -2.32
C ARG A 28 142.50 -46.62 -1.79
N ILE A 29 142.56 -47.65 -0.95
CA ILE A 29 143.80 -48.16 -0.34
C ILE A 29 144.00 -49.65 -0.63
N GLU A 30 143.89 -50.05 -1.90
CA GLU A 30 144.32 -51.37 -2.35
C GLU A 30 145.04 -51.25 -3.70
N ARG A 31 146.30 -50.79 -3.63
CA ARG A 31 147.32 -51.03 -4.64
C ARG A 31 148.53 -51.67 -3.96
N ILE A 32 148.84 -52.90 -4.32
CA ILE A 32 150.12 -53.58 -4.05
C ILE A 32 150.81 -53.85 -5.39
N ASN A 33 152.10 -53.52 -5.43
CA ASN A 33 153.06 -53.70 -6.52
C ASN A 33 153.22 -55.17 -6.94
N ASP A 34 153.61 -55.41 -8.20
CA ASP A 34 154.92 -56.04 -8.50
C ASP A 34 155.30 -55.98 -10.00
N ASN A 35 156.43 -55.31 -10.24
CA ASN A 35 157.57 -55.64 -11.10
C ASN A 35 157.41 -56.07 -12.58
N ILE A 36 158.11 -55.29 -13.42
CA ILE A 36 158.53 -55.52 -14.82
C ILE A 36 159.25 -56.88 -14.98
N PRO A 37 159.15 -57.53 -16.17
CA PRO A 37 160.37 -57.70 -16.95
C PRO A 37 160.22 -57.32 -18.43
N LYS A 38 161.32 -56.83 -18.99
CA LYS A 38 161.52 -56.35 -20.36
C LYS A 38 162.59 -57.24 -21.00
N SER A 39 162.37 -57.77 -22.22
CA SER A 39 163.40 -57.90 -23.28
C SER A 39 162.92 -58.69 -24.52
N ARG A 40 163.10 -58.09 -25.72
CA ARG A 40 163.61 -58.59 -27.05
C ARG A 40 163.05 -59.93 -27.62
N GLU A 41 162.87 -60.18 -28.92
CA GLU A 41 163.32 -59.64 -30.21
C GLU A 41 162.46 -60.31 -31.33
N ASP A 42 162.42 -59.69 -32.52
CA ASP A 42 162.46 -60.31 -33.86
C ASP A 42 161.27 -60.32 -34.89
N TYR A 43 161.62 -59.72 -36.05
CA TYR A 43 161.12 -59.70 -37.44
C TYR A 43 159.61 -59.60 -37.83
N GLY A 44 159.21 -58.38 -38.24
CA GLY A 44 158.94 -58.03 -39.65
C GLY A 44 157.59 -58.37 -40.33
N ARG A 45 156.64 -57.40 -40.38
CA ARG A 45 155.82 -57.07 -41.58
C ARG A 45 155.07 -55.71 -41.46
N SER A 46 154.69 -55.17 -42.62
CA SER A 46 154.45 -53.78 -43.05
C SER A 46 153.21 -53.01 -42.52
N ILE A 47 153.30 -51.67 -42.58
CA ILE A 47 152.52 -50.62 -41.88
C ILE A 47 151.29 -50.05 -42.63
N GLU A 48 150.94 -50.53 -43.83
CA GLU A 48 150.01 -49.80 -44.72
C GLU A 48 148.54 -50.28 -44.69
N GLU A 49 147.98 -50.54 -43.50
CA GLU A 49 146.60 -51.06 -43.39
C GLU A 49 145.72 -50.41 -42.29
N HIS A 50 146.14 -49.31 -41.64
CA HIS A 50 145.49 -48.83 -40.40
C HIS A 50 144.85 -47.42 -40.40
N LEU A 51 144.62 -46.75 -41.53
CA LEU A 51 143.97 -45.42 -41.51
C LEU A 51 142.52 -45.43 -42.01
N ARG A 52 141.62 -45.95 -41.16
CA ARG A 52 140.16 -45.68 -41.21
C ARG A 52 139.82 -44.77 -40.01
N VAL A 53 139.45 -43.53 -40.30
CA VAL A 53 139.23 -42.45 -39.31
C VAL A 53 138.02 -42.77 -38.42
N VAL A 54 138.26 -42.91 -37.11
CA VAL A 54 137.27 -43.17 -36.04
C VAL A 54 136.99 -41.85 -35.29
N PRO A 55 135.73 -41.52 -34.94
CA PRO A 55 135.41 -40.33 -34.14
C PRO A 55 136.00 -40.38 -32.72
N SER A 56 136.35 -39.22 -32.14
CA SER A 56 137.00 -39.12 -30.81
C SER A 56 136.02 -39.30 -29.63
N GLU A 57 136.51 -39.81 -28.49
CA GLU A 57 135.71 -40.09 -27.26
C GLU A 57 134.91 -38.87 -26.75
N LEU A 58 135.40 -37.64 -26.97
CA LEU A 58 134.69 -36.41 -26.59
C LEU A 58 133.46 -36.13 -27.45
N GLU A 59 133.45 -36.56 -28.71
CA GLU A 59 132.32 -36.40 -29.63
C GLU A 59 131.14 -37.28 -29.18
N ILE A 60 131.43 -38.50 -28.70
CA ILE A 60 130.45 -39.45 -28.17
C ILE A 60 129.80 -38.90 -26.89
N ILE A 61 130.60 -38.37 -25.96
CA ILE A 61 130.11 -37.79 -24.70
C ILE A 61 129.21 -36.58 -24.97
N LYS A 62 129.56 -35.74 -25.95
CA LYS A 62 128.76 -34.57 -26.31
C LYS A 62 127.40 -34.98 -26.90
N GLN A 63 127.38 -35.94 -27.82
CA GLN A 63 126.12 -36.45 -28.39
C GLN A 63 125.21 -37.09 -27.33
N ASP A 64 125.79 -37.83 -26.38
CA ASP A 64 125.03 -38.44 -25.27
C ASP A 64 124.46 -37.40 -24.30
N PHE A 65 125.15 -36.28 -24.10
CA PHE A 65 124.65 -35.17 -23.30
C PHE A 65 123.51 -34.43 -24.02
N GLU A 66 123.65 -34.14 -25.31
CA GLU A 66 122.59 -33.52 -26.12
C GLU A 66 121.33 -34.41 -26.18
N LYS A 67 121.50 -35.72 -26.35
CA LYS A 67 120.39 -36.68 -26.34
C LYS A 67 119.64 -36.69 -25.01
N ARG A 68 120.36 -36.82 -23.88
CA ARG A 68 119.76 -36.78 -22.55
C ARG A 68 119.10 -35.43 -22.24
N SER A 69 119.72 -34.33 -22.66
CA SER A 69 119.15 -32.98 -22.51
C SER A 69 117.84 -32.83 -23.29
N SER A 70 117.77 -33.38 -24.51
CA SER A 70 116.53 -33.41 -25.31
C SER A 70 115.44 -34.28 -24.67
N GLU A 71 115.79 -35.44 -24.10
CA GLU A 71 114.85 -36.30 -23.37
C GLU A 71 114.29 -35.59 -22.13
N TYR A 72 115.14 -34.93 -21.34
CA TYR A 72 114.68 -34.12 -20.20
C TYR A 72 113.81 -32.94 -20.62
N GLY A 73 114.11 -32.29 -21.74
CA GLY A 73 113.27 -31.24 -22.31
C GLY A 73 111.86 -31.74 -22.63
N LYS A 74 111.73 -32.91 -23.27
CA LYS A 74 110.44 -33.54 -23.56
C LYS A 74 109.68 -33.93 -22.29
N MET A 75 110.39 -34.43 -21.26
CA MET A 75 109.77 -34.76 -19.98
C MET A 75 109.23 -33.52 -19.26
N ILE A 76 109.98 -32.40 -19.32
CA ILE A 76 109.53 -31.11 -18.75
C ILE A 76 108.28 -30.62 -19.49
N GLU A 77 108.27 -30.66 -20.82
CA GLU A 77 107.13 -30.26 -21.65
C GLU A 77 105.87 -31.10 -21.33
N GLN A 78 106.01 -32.43 -21.19
CA GLN A 78 104.92 -33.31 -20.79
C GLN A 78 104.37 -32.99 -19.39
N LEU A 79 105.24 -32.74 -18.42
CA LEU A 79 104.83 -32.38 -17.06
C LEU A 79 104.13 -31.01 -17.03
N GLU A 80 104.58 -30.05 -17.84
CA GLU A 80 103.90 -28.76 -17.99
C GLU A 80 102.52 -28.92 -18.62
N GLU A 81 102.37 -29.75 -19.66
CA GLU A 81 101.06 -30.08 -20.23
C GLU A 81 100.14 -30.78 -19.24
N GLU A 82 100.62 -31.77 -18.49
CA GLU A 82 99.83 -32.47 -17.47
C GLU A 82 99.39 -31.52 -16.35
N LYS A 83 100.29 -30.65 -15.90
CA LYS A 83 99.97 -29.60 -14.92
C LYS A 83 98.87 -28.66 -15.46
N MET A 84 98.93 -28.28 -16.73
CA MET A 84 97.89 -27.48 -17.38
C MET A 84 96.56 -28.24 -17.48
N ARG A 85 96.59 -29.52 -17.87
CA ARG A 85 95.40 -30.39 -17.93
C ARG A 85 94.73 -30.54 -16.56
N LEU A 86 95.50 -30.82 -15.51
CA LEU A 86 95.00 -30.94 -14.14
C LEU A 86 94.47 -29.61 -13.60
N GLY A 87 95.11 -28.48 -13.93
CA GLY A 87 94.61 -27.16 -13.57
C GLY A 87 93.22 -26.89 -14.16
N LEU A 88 93.03 -27.20 -15.44
CA LEU A 88 91.72 -27.09 -16.11
C LEU A 88 90.67 -28.00 -15.48
N ASP A 89 91.02 -29.24 -15.13
CA ASP A 89 90.11 -30.22 -14.52
C ASP A 89 89.63 -29.76 -13.12
N VAL A 90 90.55 -29.21 -12.32
CA VAL A 90 90.21 -28.60 -11.01
C VAL A 90 89.25 -27.42 -11.18
N ASP A 91 89.47 -26.55 -12.17
CA ASP A 91 88.59 -25.42 -12.45
C ASP A 91 87.21 -25.87 -12.95
N ILE A 92 87.14 -26.91 -13.79
CA ILE A 92 85.88 -27.53 -14.24
C ILE A 92 85.11 -28.07 -13.03
N HIS A 93 85.73 -28.89 -12.19
CA HIS A 93 85.09 -29.45 -11.00
C HIS A 93 84.63 -28.36 -10.02
N LYS A 94 85.39 -27.28 -9.86
CA LYS A 94 85.00 -26.13 -9.05
C LYS A 94 83.75 -25.44 -9.60
N MET A 95 83.69 -25.22 -10.92
CA MET A 95 82.51 -24.64 -11.57
C MET A 95 81.29 -25.56 -11.46
N GLU A 96 81.45 -26.88 -11.61
CA GLU A 96 80.38 -27.85 -11.45
C GLU A 96 79.83 -27.88 -10.03
N ALA A 97 80.71 -27.90 -9.02
CA ALA A 97 80.31 -27.85 -7.61
C ALA A 97 79.57 -26.56 -7.27
N GLU A 98 80.01 -25.42 -7.82
CA GLU A 98 79.31 -24.15 -7.63
C GLU A 98 77.93 -24.15 -8.30
N ARG A 99 77.81 -24.73 -9.51
CA ARG A 99 76.51 -24.89 -10.20
C ARG A 99 75.56 -25.78 -9.41
N LEU A 100 76.06 -26.90 -8.88
CA LEU A 100 75.27 -27.80 -8.02
C LEU A 100 74.83 -27.11 -6.73
N ARG A 101 75.71 -26.32 -6.11
CA ARG A 101 75.36 -25.54 -4.91
C ARG A 101 74.26 -24.51 -5.20
N LYS A 102 74.36 -23.78 -6.31
CA LYS A 102 73.33 -22.82 -6.74
C LYS A 102 72.00 -23.53 -7.03
N GLY A 103 72.04 -24.68 -7.70
CA GLY A 103 70.85 -25.51 -7.96
C GLY A 103 70.19 -26.01 -6.68
N LYS A 104 70.98 -26.49 -5.71
CA LYS A 104 70.49 -26.95 -4.40
C LYS A 104 69.80 -25.82 -3.63
N ASN A 105 70.45 -24.66 -3.53
CA ASN A 105 69.90 -23.52 -2.81
C ASN A 105 68.56 -23.06 -3.41
N LYS A 106 68.46 -23.01 -4.74
CA LYS A 106 67.21 -22.67 -5.42
C LYS A 106 66.09 -23.68 -5.13
N ALA A 107 66.40 -24.97 -5.19
CA ALA A 107 65.42 -26.01 -4.88
C ALA A 107 64.92 -25.95 -3.42
N GLU A 108 65.78 -25.53 -2.48
CA GLU A 108 65.43 -25.36 -1.08
C GLU A 108 64.53 -24.11 -0.86
N GLU A 109 64.81 -23.00 -1.54
CA GLU A 109 63.94 -21.82 -1.57
C GLU A 109 62.55 -22.14 -2.15
N ASP A 110 62.50 -22.88 -3.27
CA ASP A 110 61.24 -23.32 -3.89
C ASP A 110 60.44 -24.24 -2.94
N LEU A 111 61.12 -25.13 -2.21
CA LEU A 111 60.49 -26.01 -1.22
C LEU A 111 59.90 -25.22 -0.04
N ASP A 112 60.63 -24.23 0.48
CA ASP A 112 60.14 -23.38 1.57
C ASP A 112 58.97 -22.51 1.11
N SER A 113 59.02 -21.95 -0.11
CA SER A 113 57.91 -21.23 -0.71
C SER A 113 56.66 -22.10 -0.79
N LEU A 114 56.77 -23.31 -1.36
CA LEU A 114 55.66 -24.27 -1.47
C LEU A 114 55.08 -24.64 -0.10
N LYS A 115 55.94 -24.80 0.91
CA LYS A 115 55.51 -25.08 2.29
C LYS A 115 54.74 -23.92 2.90
N THR A 116 55.10 -22.67 2.60
CA THR A 116 54.33 -21.49 3.05
C THR A 116 52.99 -21.39 2.34
N ASP A 117 52.94 -21.63 1.03
CA ASP A 117 51.70 -21.59 0.26
C ASP A 117 50.73 -22.70 0.67
N TYR A 118 51.23 -23.92 0.94
CA TYR A 118 50.43 -25.01 1.49
C TYR A 118 49.81 -24.64 2.86
N LYS A 119 50.60 -24.01 3.75
CA LYS A 119 50.08 -23.54 5.05
C LYS A 119 49.00 -22.47 4.87
N LYS A 120 49.18 -21.51 3.96
CA LYS A 120 48.18 -20.48 3.64
C LYS A 120 46.90 -21.13 3.10
N LEU A 121 47.02 -22.04 2.13
CA LEU A 121 45.88 -22.74 1.55
C LEU A 121 45.06 -23.48 2.62
N ARG A 122 45.74 -24.21 3.51
CA ARG A 122 45.09 -24.93 4.62
C ARG A 122 44.34 -23.99 5.58
N LEU A 123 44.92 -22.82 5.87
CA LEU A 123 44.27 -21.80 6.69
C LEU A 123 43.04 -21.22 5.97
N SER A 124 43.16 -20.85 4.69
CA SER A 124 42.06 -20.34 3.88
C SER A 124 40.89 -21.35 3.79
N MET A 125 41.18 -22.65 3.62
CA MET A 125 40.16 -23.69 3.64
C MET A 125 39.43 -23.80 4.99
N ARG A 126 40.13 -23.60 6.11
CA ARG A 126 39.50 -23.55 7.44
C ARG A 126 38.63 -22.30 7.61
N THR A 127 39.12 -21.13 7.19
CA THR A 127 38.39 -19.86 7.31
C THR A 127 37.14 -19.84 6.43
N ALA A 128 37.19 -20.39 5.22
CA ALA A 128 36.04 -20.52 4.32
C ALA A 128 35.02 -21.58 4.77
N GLY A 129 35.25 -22.27 5.90
CA GLY A 129 34.38 -23.35 6.37
C GLY A 129 34.42 -24.62 5.50
N LEU A 130 35.35 -24.72 4.55
CA LEU A 130 35.58 -25.90 3.70
C LEU A 130 36.34 -27.01 4.43
N GLY A 131 36.90 -26.72 5.61
CA GLY A 131 37.54 -27.71 6.49
C GLY A 131 36.58 -28.67 7.19
N LYS A 132 35.28 -28.63 6.88
CA LYS A 132 34.28 -29.57 7.42
C LYS A 132 34.59 -31.01 7.00
N THR A 133 34.35 -31.95 7.90
CA THR A 133 34.45 -33.38 7.58
C THR A 133 33.30 -33.82 6.68
N SER A 134 33.49 -34.90 5.92
CA SER A 134 32.46 -35.44 5.03
C SER A 134 31.17 -35.83 5.79
N GLU A 135 31.28 -36.28 7.04
CA GLU A 135 30.14 -36.51 7.94
C GLU A 135 29.30 -35.25 8.15
N GLN A 136 29.93 -34.11 8.43
CA GLN A 136 29.24 -32.84 8.69
C GLN A 136 28.47 -32.36 7.47
N TRP A 137 29.08 -32.48 6.28
CA TRP A 137 28.39 -32.19 5.02
C TRP A 137 27.18 -33.10 4.80
N ARG A 138 27.31 -34.40 5.08
CA ARG A 138 26.18 -35.33 4.98
C ARG A 138 25.06 -34.98 5.95
N GLN A 139 25.39 -34.53 7.15
CA GLN A 139 24.41 -34.12 8.15
C GLN A 139 23.68 -32.83 7.74
N GLU A 140 24.41 -31.80 7.30
CA GLU A 140 23.81 -30.55 6.81
C GLU A 140 22.90 -30.78 5.60
N ILE A 141 23.31 -31.62 4.64
CA ILE A 141 22.47 -31.96 3.49
C ILE A 141 21.18 -32.65 3.95
N LYS A 142 21.23 -33.55 4.94
CA LYS A 142 20.04 -34.18 5.50
C LYS A 142 19.13 -33.18 6.19
N GLU A 143 19.68 -32.30 7.01
CA GLU A 143 18.91 -31.26 7.71
C GLU A 143 18.23 -30.33 6.71
N GLU A 144 18.96 -29.85 5.71
CA GLU A 144 18.41 -28.95 4.70
C GLU A 144 17.36 -29.65 3.84
N LYS A 145 17.54 -30.95 3.56
CA LYS A 145 16.51 -31.77 2.91
C LYS A 145 15.23 -31.86 3.75
N THR A 146 15.34 -32.10 5.06
CA THR A 146 14.16 -32.14 5.94
C THR A 146 13.46 -30.78 6.05
N LYS A 147 14.22 -29.67 6.04
CA LYS A 147 13.64 -28.31 6.00
C LYS A 147 12.94 -28.06 4.67
N ALA A 148 13.52 -28.48 3.55
CA ALA A 148 12.91 -28.36 2.23
C ALA A 148 11.60 -29.16 2.16
N GLU A 149 11.57 -30.40 2.66
CA GLU A 149 10.34 -31.21 2.76
C GLU A 149 9.28 -30.55 3.65
N GLN A 150 9.70 -29.92 4.76
CA GLN A 150 8.78 -29.19 5.63
C GLN A 150 8.19 -27.94 4.94
N LEU A 151 9.00 -27.21 4.18
CA LEU A 151 8.54 -26.05 3.41
C LEU A 151 7.60 -26.47 2.27
N GLU A 152 7.92 -27.57 1.58
CA GLU A 152 7.06 -28.13 0.55
C GLU A 152 5.68 -28.49 1.13
N LYS A 153 5.64 -29.14 2.29
CA LYS A 153 4.36 -29.44 2.96
C LYS A 153 3.56 -28.18 3.30
N LYS A 154 4.21 -27.13 3.83
CA LYS A 154 3.55 -25.84 4.11
C LYS A 154 3.03 -25.17 2.84
N PHE A 155 3.76 -25.31 1.74
CA PHE A 155 3.34 -24.79 0.44
C PHE A 155 2.08 -25.50 -0.05
N GLN A 156 2.04 -26.84 0.02
CA GLN A 156 0.86 -27.63 -0.33
C GLN A 156 -0.35 -27.28 0.58
N ASP A 157 -0.14 -27.14 1.88
CA ASP A 157 -1.19 -26.73 2.83
C ASP A 157 -1.73 -25.33 2.50
N ALA A 158 -0.84 -24.38 2.17
CA ALA A 158 -1.22 -23.02 1.76
C ALA A 158 -1.99 -23.02 0.44
N GLN A 159 -1.59 -23.87 -0.52
CA GLN A 159 -2.28 -24.05 -1.78
C GLN A 159 -3.68 -24.63 -1.59
N ALA A 160 -3.83 -25.66 -0.75
CA ALA A 160 -5.14 -26.23 -0.42
C ALA A 160 -6.08 -25.20 0.23
N ARG A 161 -5.56 -24.38 1.16
CA ARG A 161 -6.31 -23.27 1.77
C ARG A 161 -6.73 -22.22 0.75
N LYS A 162 -5.83 -21.86 -0.18
CA LYS A 162 -6.14 -20.93 -1.27
C LYS A 162 -7.29 -21.45 -2.13
N SER A 163 -7.23 -22.72 -2.55
CA SER A 163 -8.31 -23.33 -3.34
C SER A 163 -9.63 -23.39 -2.56
N ALA A 164 -9.60 -23.70 -1.26
CA ALA A 164 -10.80 -23.67 -0.43
C ALA A 164 -11.39 -22.25 -0.32
N LEU A 165 -10.55 -21.22 -0.21
CA LEU A 165 -11.00 -19.83 -0.19
C LEU A 165 -11.58 -19.40 -1.54
N GLU A 166 -10.95 -19.76 -2.66
CA GLU A 166 -11.48 -19.51 -4.01
C GLU A 166 -12.85 -20.15 -4.19
N GLN A 167 -13.03 -21.41 -3.75
CA GLN A 167 -14.33 -22.07 -3.76
C GLN A 167 -15.36 -21.31 -2.93
N SER A 168 -15.03 -20.95 -1.69
CA SER A 168 -15.95 -20.19 -0.82
C SER A 168 -16.32 -18.82 -1.40
N LEU A 169 -15.38 -18.16 -2.09
CA LEU A 169 -15.63 -16.88 -2.77
C LEU A 169 -16.63 -17.07 -3.92
N SER A 170 -16.46 -18.10 -4.74
CA SER A 170 -17.41 -18.43 -5.81
C SER A 170 -18.80 -18.78 -5.26
N GLU A 171 -18.87 -19.52 -4.15
CA GLU A 171 -20.14 -19.80 -3.46
C GLU A 171 -20.80 -18.51 -2.96
N CYS A 172 -20.05 -17.61 -2.33
CA CYS A 172 -20.57 -16.29 -1.90
C CYS A 172 -21.07 -15.45 -3.08
N GLN A 173 -20.34 -15.42 -4.20
CA GLN A 173 -20.76 -14.70 -5.40
C GLN A 173 -22.06 -15.25 -5.99
N ASN A 174 -22.22 -16.58 -6.02
CA ASN A 174 -23.45 -17.22 -6.47
C ASN A 174 -24.62 -16.90 -5.54
N GLU A 175 -24.39 -16.93 -4.23
CA GLU A 175 -25.41 -16.59 -3.23
C GLU A 175 -25.81 -15.12 -3.30
N GLU A 176 -24.86 -14.22 -3.52
CA GLU A 176 -25.11 -12.79 -3.74
C GLU A 176 -25.98 -12.56 -4.98
N ALA A 177 -25.69 -13.25 -6.09
CA ALA A 177 -26.51 -13.18 -7.30
C ALA A 177 -27.95 -13.65 -7.03
N ARG A 178 -28.11 -14.78 -6.32
CA ARG A 178 -29.43 -15.29 -5.93
C ARG A 178 -30.20 -14.31 -5.04
N LEU A 179 -29.52 -13.65 -4.11
CA LEU A 179 -30.13 -12.65 -3.24
C LEU A 179 -30.55 -11.39 -4.02
N LYS A 180 -29.73 -10.93 -4.98
CA LYS A 180 -30.09 -9.83 -5.89
C LYS A 180 -31.36 -10.13 -6.67
N ASP A 181 -31.49 -11.34 -7.21
CA ASP A 181 -32.70 -11.77 -7.93
C ASP A 181 -33.95 -11.75 -7.03
N ARG A 182 -33.82 -12.25 -5.79
CA ARG A 182 -34.92 -12.23 -4.81
C ARG A 182 -35.31 -10.81 -4.40
N VAL A 183 -34.35 -9.91 -4.24
CA VAL A 183 -34.62 -8.50 -3.96
C VAL A 183 -35.40 -7.87 -5.12
N ALA A 184 -34.98 -8.11 -6.37
CA ALA A 184 -35.68 -7.61 -7.55
C ALA A 184 -37.11 -8.18 -7.70
N GLU A 185 -37.34 -9.44 -7.31
CA GLU A 185 -38.70 -10.02 -7.23
C GLU A 185 -39.55 -9.35 -6.14
N LEU A 186 -38.99 -9.16 -4.94
CA LEU A 186 -39.68 -8.51 -3.83
C LEU A 186 -40.04 -7.06 -4.17
N GLU A 187 -39.13 -6.30 -4.79
CA GLU A 187 -39.40 -4.92 -5.25
C GLU A 187 -40.55 -4.86 -6.25
N ARG A 188 -40.60 -5.78 -7.22
CA ARG A 188 -41.71 -5.89 -8.17
C ARG A 188 -43.03 -6.21 -7.45
N SER A 189 -43.01 -7.14 -6.50
CA SER A 189 -44.20 -7.51 -5.72
C SER A 189 -44.71 -6.35 -4.84
N LEU A 190 -43.80 -5.61 -4.22
CA LEU A 190 -44.10 -4.44 -3.39
C LEU A 190 -44.71 -3.32 -4.24
N HIS A 191 -44.14 -3.05 -5.41
CA HIS A 191 -44.68 -2.08 -6.35
C HIS A 191 -46.10 -2.46 -6.78
N LEU A 192 -46.35 -3.73 -7.10
CA LEU A 192 -47.67 -4.24 -7.46
C LEU A 192 -48.69 -4.11 -6.31
N CYS A 193 -48.28 -4.42 -5.08
CA CYS A 193 -49.14 -4.26 -3.91
C CYS A 193 -49.50 -2.79 -3.66
N ARG A 194 -48.51 -1.90 -3.74
CA ARG A 194 -48.73 -0.45 -3.62
C ARG A 194 -49.68 0.07 -4.68
N SER A 195 -49.47 -0.30 -5.95
CA SER A 195 -50.36 0.13 -7.04
C SER A 195 -51.79 -0.40 -6.85
N ARG A 196 -51.96 -1.66 -6.42
CA ARG A 196 -53.28 -2.23 -6.12
C ARG A 196 -53.96 -1.51 -4.96
N ASN A 197 -53.23 -1.20 -3.89
CA ASN A 197 -53.77 -0.44 -2.77
C ASN A 197 -54.23 0.96 -3.22
N SER A 198 -53.41 1.66 -4.02
CA SER A 198 -53.80 2.96 -4.58
C SER A 198 -55.07 2.85 -5.45
N VAL A 199 -55.21 1.79 -6.26
CA VAL A 199 -56.42 1.55 -7.05
C VAL A 199 -57.65 1.31 -6.16
N ILE A 200 -57.51 0.55 -5.07
CA ILE A 200 -58.59 0.30 -4.12
C ILE A 200 -59.02 1.60 -3.42
N GLU A 201 -58.06 2.39 -2.95
CA GLU A 201 -58.31 3.70 -2.32
C GLU A 201 -59.00 4.66 -3.29
N LEU A 202 -58.52 4.76 -4.54
CA LEU A 202 -59.14 5.58 -5.57
C LEU A 202 -60.57 5.12 -5.86
N LYS A 203 -60.82 3.81 -5.96
CA LYS A 203 -62.17 3.26 -6.17
C LYS A 203 -63.11 3.60 -5.01
N ALA A 204 -62.64 3.47 -3.77
CA ALA A 204 -63.42 3.85 -2.58
C ALA A 204 -63.74 5.37 -2.56
N SER A 205 -62.77 6.20 -2.95
CA SER A 205 -62.98 7.65 -3.06
C SER A 205 -63.97 8.02 -4.16
N LEU A 206 -63.95 7.30 -5.29
CA LEU A 206 -64.89 7.49 -6.40
C LEU A 206 -66.32 7.17 -5.96
N SER A 207 -66.53 6.03 -5.29
CA SER A 207 -67.85 5.66 -4.76
C SER A 207 -68.37 6.66 -3.74
N ARG A 208 -67.48 7.25 -2.90
CA ARG A 208 -67.86 8.32 -1.98
C ARG A 208 -68.25 9.61 -2.69
N ILE A 209 -67.59 9.94 -3.80
CA ILE A 209 -67.97 11.09 -4.65
C ILE A 209 -69.34 10.86 -5.29
N GLU A 210 -69.62 9.65 -5.77
CA GLU A 210 -70.93 9.29 -6.32
C GLU A 210 -72.05 9.40 -5.27
N GLU A 211 -71.84 8.88 -4.05
CA GLU A 211 -72.81 9.02 -2.95
C GLU A 211 -73.05 10.50 -2.60
N LEU A 212 -72.00 11.32 -2.55
CA LEU A 212 -72.15 12.75 -2.29
C LEU A 212 -72.87 13.49 -3.42
N LYS A 213 -72.70 13.07 -4.67
CA LYS A 213 -73.44 13.64 -5.81
C LYS A 213 -74.93 13.35 -5.71
N GLU A 214 -75.31 12.12 -5.41
CA GLU A 214 -76.72 11.73 -5.21
C GLU A 214 -77.37 12.54 -4.08
N ARG A 215 -76.66 12.71 -2.96
CA ARG A 215 -77.14 13.57 -1.86
C ARG A 215 -77.27 15.04 -2.24
N ILE A 216 -76.39 15.56 -3.10
CA ILE A 216 -76.50 16.93 -3.60
C ILE A 216 -77.76 17.07 -4.46
N GLU A 217 -78.02 16.11 -5.35
CA GLU A 217 -79.22 16.08 -6.18
C GLU A 217 -80.51 16.03 -5.34
N GLU A 218 -80.56 15.16 -4.32
CA GLU A 218 -81.68 15.13 -3.35
C GLU A 218 -81.89 16.48 -2.63
N LEU A 219 -80.80 17.15 -2.25
CA LEU A 219 -80.87 18.47 -1.60
C LEU A 219 -81.29 19.57 -2.57
N GLU A 220 -80.87 19.51 -3.83
CA GLU A 220 -81.30 20.44 -4.89
C GLU A 220 -82.81 20.31 -5.15
N ASP A 221 -83.35 19.09 -5.24
CA ASP A 221 -84.78 18.84 -5.37
C ASP A 221 -85.57 19.37 -4.16
N ALA A 222 -85.06 19.12 -2.94
CA ALA A 222 -85.66 19.63 -1.72
C ALA A 222 -85.65 21.17 -1.66
N LEU A 223 -84.55 21.79 -2.12
CA LEU A 223 -84.41 23.23 -2.21
C LEU A 223 -85.43 23.82 -3.20
N GLN A 224 -85.53 23.27 -4.41
CA GLN A 224 -86.53 23.71 -5.41
C GLN A 224 -87.97 23.60 -4.88
N ASN A 225 -88.30 22.53 -4.16
CA ASN A 225 -89.61 22.39 -3.52
C ASN A 225 -89.84 23.48 -2.45
N SER A 226 -88.82 23.76 -1.63
CA SER A 226 -88.90 24.83 -0.64
C SER A 226 -89.07 26.21 -1.27
N GLU A 227 -88.41 26.49 -2.39
CA GLU A 227 -88.56 27.72 -3.16
C GLU A 227 -89.98 27.89 -3.69
N LEU A 228 -90.57 26.84 -4.29
CA LEU A 228 -91.97 26.85 -4.73
C LEU A 228 -92.95 27.14 -3.57
N ARG A 229 -92.68 26.59 -2.39
CA ARG A 229 -93.49 26.84 -1.18
C ARG A 229 -93.36 28.28 -0.71
N VAL A 230 -92.16 28.87 -0.75
CA VAL A 230 -91.93 30.27 -0.40
C VAL A 230 -92.67 31.17 -1.37
N GLU A 231 -92.54 30.95 -2.68
CA GLU A 231 -93.21 31.74 -3.72
C GLU A 231 -94.76 31.69 -3.57
N LEU A 232 -95.31 30.53 -3.21
CA LEU A 232 -96.74 30.39 -2.92
C LEU A 232 -97.16 31.21 -1.69
N LEU A 233 -96.36 31.18 -0.62
CA LEU A 233 -96.62 31.94 0.60
C LEU A 233 -96.52 33.45 0.34
N GLU A 234 -95.55 33.90 -0.46
CA GLU A 234 -95.41 35.29 -0.88
C GLU A 234 -96.66 35.78 -1.62
N ARG A 235 -97.14 35.04 -2.62
CA ARG A 235 -98.39 35.36 -3.34
C ARG A 235 -99.59 35.45 -2.39
N ARG A 236 -99.70 34.52 -1.44
CA ARG A 236 -100.78 34.53 -0.44
C ARG A 236 -100.68 35.75 0.48
N ASN A 237 -99.47 36.13 0.88
CA ASN A 237 -99.23 37.26 1.74
C ASN A 237 -99.60 38.58 1.03
N GLU A 238 -99.21 38.74 -0.23
CA GLU A 238 -99.64 39.88 -1.07
C GLU A 238 -101.17 39.98 -1.18
N GLN A 239 -101.86 38.84 -1.36
CA GLN A 239 -103.32 38.81 -1.38
C GLN A 239 -103.93 39.24 -0.05
N CYS A 240 -103.40 38.74 1.06
CA CYS A 240 -103.83 39.12 2.41
C CYS A 240 -103.63 40.63 2.64
N GLN A 241 -102.48 41.17 2.23
CA GLN A 241 -102.18 42.60 2.33
C GLN A 241 -103.19 43.44 1.55
N LYS A 242 -103.58 43.04 0.34
CA LYS A 242 -104.64 43.69 -0.45
C LYS A 242 -105.99 43.65 0.27
N GLN A 243 -106.37 42.51 0.86
CA GLN A 243 -107.62 42.38 1.63
C GLN A 243 -107.63 43.27 2.88
N ILE A 244 -106.50 43.35 3.59
CA ILE A 244 -106.34 44.24 4.73
C ILE A 244 -106.50 45.69 4.29
N HIS A 245 -105.85 46.12 3.21
CA HIS A 245 -106.02 47.48 2.68
C HIS A 245 -107.46 47.79 2.26
N HIS A 246 -108.16 46.84 1.62
CA HIS A 246 -109.57 47.02 1.30
C HIS A 246 -110.44 47.18 2.54
N SER A 247 -110.24 46.32 3.55
CA SER A 247 -110.98 46.37 4.81
C SER A 247 -110.69 47.66 5.59
N GLN A 248 -109.44 48.11 5.61
CA GLN A 248 -109.04 49.40 6.20
C GLN A 248 -109.75 50.57 5.50
N ASN A 249 -109.84 50.55 4.17
CA ASN A 249 -110.57 51.58 3.42
C ASN A 249 -112.07 51.58 3.77
N GLN A 250 -112.70 50.41 3.85
CA GLN A 250 -114.10 50.31 4.26
C GLN A 250 -114.33 50.84 5.68
N ILE A 251 -113.43 50.53 6.62
CA ILE A 251 -113.50 51.06 7.98
C ILE A 251 -113.41 52.59 7.94
N ARG A 252 -112.44 53.15 7.21
CA ARG A 252 -112.29 54.60 7.06
C ARG A 252 -113.54 55.28 6.47
N ASP A 253 -114.18 54.67 5.47
CA ASP A 253 -115.40 55.20 4.86
C ASP A 253 -116.58 55.15 5.85
N ARG A 254 -116.71 54.06 6.62
CA ARG A 254 -117.73 53.93 7.68
C ARG A 254 -117.48 54.91 8.82
N ASP A 255 -116.22 55.11 9.21
CA ASP A 255 -115.82 56.08 10.22
C ASP A 255 -116.13 57.51 9.75
N HIS A 256 -115.95 57.81 8.46
CA HIS A 256 -116.35 59.10 7.88
C HIS A 256 -117.87 59.31 7.94
N ILE A 257 -118.67 58.33 7.50
CA ILE A 257 -120.15 58.38 7.56
C ILE A 257 -120.63 58.49 9.02
N MET A 258 -120.04 57.70 9.93
CA MET A 258 -120.37 57.78 11.35
C MET A 258 -120.00 59.15 11.92
N GLY A 259 -118.85 59.70 11.54
CA GLY A 259 -118.45 61.07 11.87
C GLY A 259 -119.47 62.10 11.41
N GLU A 260 -119.93 62.03 10.16
CA GLU A 260 -120.99 62.91 9.62
C GLU A 260 -122.32 62.75 10.35
N ALA A 261 -122.75 61.52 10.63
CA ALA A 261 -123.97 61.25 11.38
C ALA A 261 -123.87 61.80 12.82
N ILE A 262 -122.71 61.67 13.47
CA ILE A 262 -122.45 62.27 14.79
C ILE A 262 -122.53 63.81 14.69
N THR A 263 -121.95 64.43 13.65
CA THR A 263 -122.07 65.89 13.47
C THR A 263 -123.52 66.32 13.23
N GLN A 264 -124.29 65.58 12.43
CA GLN A 264 -125.72 65.88 12.22
C GLN A 264 -126.55 65.70 13.49
N ILE A 265 -126.31 64.64 14.27
CA ILE A 265 -126.97 64.42 15.56
C ILE A 265 -126.65 65.59 16.51
N ARG A 266 -125.40 66.05 16.52
CA ARG A 266 -124.99 67.24 17.29
C ARG A 266 -125.74 68.48 16.81
N GLU A 267 -125.80 68.77 15.52
CA GLU A 267 -126.55 69.93 15.00
C GLU A 267 -128.04 69.90 15.36
N VAL A 268 -128.70 68.75 15.24
CA VAL A 268 -130.10 68.57 15.66
C VAL A 268 -130.25 68.73 17.16
N ALA A 269 -129.33 68.18 17.95
CA ALA A 269 -129.32 68.35 19.39
C ALA A 269 -129.15 69.83 19.79
N ASP A 270 -128.28 70.58 19.11
CA ASP A 270 -128.10 72.02 19.28
C ASP A 270 -129.39 72.79 18.94
N HIS A 271 -130.05 72.43 17.84
CA HIS A 271 -131.33 73.04 17.44
C HIS A 271 -132.44 72.76 18.45
N LEU A 272 -132.56 71.52 18.93
CA LEU A 272 -133.51 71.14 19.98
C LEU A 272 -133.23 71.86 21.29
N GLN A 273 -131.95 72.05 21.63
CA GLN A 273 -131.54 72.81 22.80
C GLN A 273 -131.95 74.28 22.67
N SER A 274 -131.76 74.89 21.49
CA SER A 274 -132.22 76.26 21.19
C SER A 274 -133.74 76.39 21.27
N LEU A 275 -134.49 75.45 20.67
CA LEU A 275 -135.95 75.39 20.73
C LEU A 275 -136.45 75.20 22.17
N ALA A 276 -135.77 74.41 23.00
CA ALA A 276 -136.11 74.23 24.41
C ALA A 276 -135.96 75.55 25.19
N VAL A 277 -134.91 76.33 24.93
CA VAL A 277 -134.75 77.68 25.50
C VAL A 277 -135.89 78.61 25.05
N GLN A 278 -136.27 78.57 23.76
CA GLN A 278 -137.42 79.35 23.26
C GLN A 278 -138.75 78.87 23.87
N ALA A 279 -138.93 77.57 24.05
CA ALA A 279 -140.11 76.99 24.68
C ALA A 279 -140.22 77.37 26.16
N ASP A 280 -139.10 77.49 26.88
CA ASP A 280 -139.04 78.03 28.23
C ASP A 280 -139.49 79.49 28.27
N ILE A 281 -139.06 80.31 27.31
CA ILE A 281 -139.48 81.72 27.18
C ILE A 281 -140.99 81.82 26.88
N LEU A 282 -141.51 80.98 25.99
CA LEU A 282 -142.94 80.99 25.61
C LEU A 282 -143.84 80.37 26.69
N SER A 283 -143.36 79.40 27.46
CA SER A 283 -144.09 78.80 28.59
C SER A 283 -144.39 79.83 29.67
N LEU A 284 -143.47 80.79 29.91
CA LEU A 284 -143.71 81.95 30.79
C LEU A 284 -144.80 82.91 30.26
N LYS A 285 -145.11 82.85 28.97
CA LYS A 285 -146.01 83.80 28.30
C LYS A 285 -147.46 83.29 28.17
N TYR A 286 -147.69 81.97 28.23
CA TYR A 286 -148.99 81.33 27.92
C TYR A 286 -149.59 80.49 29.07
N GLU A 287 -149.25 80.81 30.33
CA GLU A 287 -149.82 80.21 31.54
C GLU A 287 -151.30 80.60 31.83
N SER A 288 -152.14 80.77 30.80
CA SER A 288 -153.50 81.31 30.94
C SER A 288 -154.63 80.31 30.62
N GLU A 289 -155.71 80.43 31.39
CA GLU A 289 -156.83 79.51 31.67
C GLU A 289 -157.79 79.19 30.49
N SER A 290 -157.28 78.90 29.29
CA SER A 290 -158.07 78.45 28.12
C SER A 290 -157.76 77.00 27.74
N SER A 291 -158.73 76.25 27.21
CA SER A 291 -158.56 74.87 26.74
C SER A 291 -157.46 74.76 25.67
N LEU A 292 -157.28 75.79 24.83
CA LEU A 292 -156.22 75.87 23.82
C LEU A 292 -154.83 76.13 24.44
N GLY A 293 -154.76 76.84 25.58
CA GLY A 293 -153.52 77.11 26.31
C GLY A 293 -152.95 75.87 26.99
N ARG A 294 -153.81 74.95 27.45
CA ARG A 294 -153.37 73.68 28.06
C ARG A 294 -152.70 72.75 27.05
N GLU A 295 -153.19 72.68 25.82
CA GLU A 295 -152.56 71.92 24.73
C GLU A 295 -151.20 72.50 24.35
N LEU A 296 -151.09 73.82 24.25
CA LEU A 296 -149.83 74.52 23.98
C LEU A 296 -148.79 74.31 25.10
N ALA A 297 -149.21 74.42 26.36
CA ALA A 297 -148.32 74.17 27.50
C ALA A 297 -147.86 72.71 27.59
N TRP A 298 -148.68 71.76 27.14
CA TRP A 298 -148.32 70.35 27.07
C TRP A 298 -147.27 70.09 25.98
N LEU A 299 -147.44 70.69 24.79
CA LEU A 299 -146.45 70.63 23.71
C LEU A 299 -145.11 71.26 24.10
N LEU A 300 -145.11 72.43 24.73
CA LEU A 300 -143.89 73.10 25.19
C LEU A 300 -143.14 72.29 26.25
N ARG A 301 -143.86 71.61 27.15
CA ARG A 301 -143.26 70.66 28.11
C ARG A 301 -142.60 69.48 27.40
N GLY A 302 -143.22 68.98 26.33
CA GLY A 302 -142.63 67.94 25.46
C GLY A 302 -141.32 68.39 24.81
N VAL A 303 -141.30 69.61 24.24
CA VAL A 303 -140.09 70.19 23.63
C VAL A 303 -138.97 70.36 24.65
N LYS A 304 -139.28 70.82 25.87
CA LYS A 304 -138.31 70.96 26.96
C LYS A 304 -137.71 69.61 27.39
N ALA A 305 -138.53 68.58 27.53
CA ALA A 305 -138.07 67.24 27.88
C ALA A 305 -137.15 66.65 26.79
N LEU A 306 -137.46 66.93 25.52
CA LEU A 306 -136.61 66.54 24.39
C LEU A 306 -135.27 67.28 24.39
N GLY A 307 -135.24 68.58 24.70
CA GLY A 307 -134.00 69.35 24.83
C GLY A 307 -133.07 68.83 25.93
N ILE A 308 -133.59 68.52 27.13
CA ILE A 308 -132.79 67.94 28.23
C ILE A 308 -132.15 66.61 27.81
N LYS A 309 -132.89 65.78 27.06
CA LYS A 309 -132.40 64.51 26.54
C LYS A 309 -131.39 64.71 25.40
N ALA A 310 -131.53 65.74 24.58
CA ALA A 310 -130.58 66.08 23.53
C ALA A 310 -129.20 66.49 24.09
N LYS A 311 -129.15 67.07 25.29
CA LYS A 311 -127.90 67.49 25.96
C LYS A 311 -126.90 66.36 26.21
N SER A 312 -127.34 65.11 26.31
CA SER A 312 -126.43 63.96 26.45
C SER A 312 -125.72 63.58 25.14
N TYR A 313 -126.05 64.22 24.02
CA TYR A 313 -125.50 63.93 22.69
C TYR A 313 -124.57 65.04 22.14
N MET A 314 -124.19 66.02 22.99
CA MET A 314 -123.19 67.06 22.72
C MET A 314 -121.78 66.55 23.03
#